data_AF-A0A160T5G4-F1
#
_entry.id   AF-A0A160T5G4-F1
#
_cell.length_a   1.000
_cell.length_b   1.000
_cell.length_c   1.000
_cell.angle_alpha   90.00
_cell.angle_beta   90.00
_cell.angle_gamma   90.00
#
_symmetry.space_group_name_H-M   'P 1'
#
loop_
_entity.id
_entity.type
_entity.pdbx_description
1 polymer ?
#
loop_
_entity_poly.entity_id
_entity_poly.type
_entity_poly.pdbx_seq_one_letter_code
_entity_poly.pdbx_strand_id
1 'polypeptide(L)' 'MSGHNVSFSQRKTKRQFRPNIQRTTVTQDGRRVRLHICTRCLKTTAKV' A
#
# COMPACT_ATOMS: atom_id res chain seq x y z
N MET A 1 -9.33 -2.10 4.14
CA MET A 1 -9.37 -2.45 5.58
C MET A 1 -10.01 -1.32 6.36
N SER A 2 -11.05 -1.63 7.13
CA SER A 2 -11.73 -0.71 8.04
C SER A 2 -11.25 -0.93 9.47
N GLY A 3 -11.14 0.13 10.25
CA GLY A 3 -11.02 0.03 11.70
C GLY A 3 -11.39 1.35 12.35
N HIS A 4 -10.92 1.56 13.58
CA HIS A 4 -11.26 2.74 14.35
C HIS A 4 -10.02 3.47 14.85
N ASN A 5 -10.06 4.80 14.87
CA ASN A 5 -9.18 5.58 15.74
C ASN A 5 -9.78 5.52 17.15
N VAL A 6 -8.95 5.20 18.14
CA VAL A 6 -9.34 5.08 19.54
C VAL A 6 -8.59 6.15 20.31
N SER A 7 -9.30 7.10 20.92
CA SER A 7 -8.70 8.09 21.82
C SER A 7 -8.41 7.48 23.20
N PHE A 8 -7.66 8.20 24.05
CA PHE A 8 -7.42 7.83 25.45
C PHE A 8 -8.73 7.58 26.24
N SER A 9 -9.80 8.32 25.92
CA SER A 9 -11.16 8.14 26.46
C SER A 9 -11.99 7.07 25.72
N GLN A 10 -11.35 6.21 24.93
CA GLN A 10 -11.97 5.15 24.12
C GLN A 10 -13.05 5.61 23.12
N ARG A 11 -13.03 6.87 22.69
CA ARG A 11 -13.93 7.32 21.61
C ARG A 11 -13.46 6.71 20.30
N LYS A 12 -14.35 5.96 19.64
CA LYS A 12 -14.07 5.23 18.40
C LYS A 12 -14.60 6.01 17.20
N THR A 13 -13.70 6.51 16.33
CA THR A 13 -14.08 7.11 15.04
C THR A 13 -13.65 6.21 13.88
N LYS A 14 -14.41 6.16 12.79
CA LYS A 14 -14.09 5.29 11.64
C LYS A 14 -12.75 5.72 11.01
N ARG A 15 -11.84 4.76 10.83
CA ARG A 15 -10.57 4.94 10.12
C ARG A 15 -10.50 4.01 8.91
N GLN A 16 -10.06 4.59 7.80
CA GLN A 16 -9.65 3.84 6.62
C GLN A 16 -8.14 3.60 6.67
N PHE A 17 -7.72 2.35 6.49
CA PHE A 17 -6.32 2.00 6.32
C PHE A 17 -6.00 1.91 4.84
N ARG A 18 -5.34 2.95 4.32
CA ARG A 18 -4.88 2.99 2.93
C ARG A 18 -3.46 2.42 2.83
N PRO A 19 -3.20 1.48 1.91
CA PRO A 19 -1.83 1.06 1.63
C PRO A 19 -1.04 2.21 0.99
N ASN A 20 0.27 2.22 1.17
CA ASN A 20 1.17 3.18 0.51
C ASN A 20 1.38 2.73 -0.95
N ILE A 21 0.51 3.23 -1.83
CA ILE A 21 0.52 2.93 -3.27
C ILE A 21 1.35 3.99 -3.98
N GLN A 22 2.30 3.55 -4.81
CA GLN A 22 3.17 4.40 -5.61
C GLN A 22 3.03 4.08 -7.10
N ARG A 23 3.20 5.09 -7.95
CA ARG A 23 3.21 4.91 -9.42
C ARG A 23 4.64 4.63 -9.87
N THR A 24 4.90 3.40 -10.33
CA THR A 24 6.26 2.99 -10.70
C THR A 24 6.24 2.11 -11.94
N THR A 25 7.34 2.10 -12.68
CA THR A 25 7.54 1.20 -13.82
C THR A 25 8.14 -0.10 -13.31
N VAL A 26 7.43 -1.20 -13.49
CA VAL A 26 7.86 -2.55 -13.08
C VAL A 26 7.98 -3.41 -14.34
N THR A 27 8.95 -4.31 -14.36
CA THR A 27 9.07 -5.31 -15.42
C THR A 27 8.15 -6.47 -15.06
N GLN A 28 7.08 -6.64 -15.82
CA GLN A 28 6.15 -7.76 -15.71
C GLN A 28 6.26 -8.57 -17.00
N ASP A 29 6.59 -9.87 -16.91
CA ASP A 29 6.65 -10.79 -18.05
C ASP A 29 7.53 -10.28 -19.22
N GLY A 30 8.69 -9.70 -18.90
CA GLY A 30 9.66 -9.17 -19.87
C GLY A 30 9.30 -7.80 -20.46
N ARG A 31 8.16 -7.20 -20.09
CA ARG A 31 7.73 -5.88 -20.54
C ARG A 31 7.73 -4.87 -19.40
N ARG A 32 8.19 -3.64 -19.67
CA ARG A 32 8.15 -2.53 -18.70
C ARG A 32 6.77 -1.90 -18.72
N VAL A 33 6.01 -2.06 -17.63
CA VAL A 33 4.65 -1.53 -17.50
C VAL A 33 4.60 -0.52 -16.35
N ARG A 34 3.88 0.58 -16.55
CA ARG A 34 3.65 1.59 -15.51
C ARG A 34 2.39 1.25 -14.76
N LEU A 35 2.51 0.94 -13.46
CA LEU A 35 1.38 0.50 -12.65
C LEU A 35 1.42 1.08 -11.23
N HIS A 36 0.27 1.01 -10.56
CA HIS A 36 0.13 1.39 -9.16
C HIS A 36 0.48 0.19 -8.28
N ILE A 37 1.59 0.28 -7.54
CA ILE A 37 2.11 -0.82 -6.74
C ILE A 37 2.35 -0.38 -5.31
N CYS A 38 2.12 -1.28 -4.36
CA CYS A 38 2.38 -1.01 -2.96
C CYS A 38 3.90 -0.97 -2.69
N THR A 39 4.38 -0.08 -1.82
CA THR A 39 5.83 0.04 -1.54
C THR A 39 6.45 -1.26 -1.01
N ARG A 40 5.70 -2.04 -0.23
CA ARG A 40 6.13 -3.37 0.24
C ARG A 40 6.28 -4.36 -0.92
N CYS A 41 5.35 -4.30 -1.87
CA CYS A 41 5.33 -5.12 -3.07
C CYS A 41 6.52 -4.77 -3.96
N LEU A 42 6.81 -3.47 -4.14
CA LEU A 42 8.00 -2.97 -4.84
C LEU A 42 9.29 -3.54 -4.26
N LYS A 43 9.43 -3.54 -2.93
CA LYS A 43 10.60 -4.09 -2.25
C LYS A 43 10.78 -5.59 -2.54
N THR A 44 9.71 -6.36 -2.56
CA THR A 44 9.75 -7.79 -2.89
C THR A 44 10.13 -8.01 -4.36
N THR A 45 9.56 -7.23 -5.28
CA THR A 45 9.89 -7.33 -6.71
C THR A 45 11.29 -6.86 -7.08
N ALA A 46 11.91 -6.01 -6.24
CA ALA A 46 13.28 -5.52 -6.46
C ALA A 46 14.35 -6.40 -5.82
N LYS A 47 13.98 -7.31 -4.91
CA LYS A 47 14.89 -8.22 -4.20
C LYS A 47 15.11 -9.54 -4.98
N VAL A 48 15.05 -9.48 -6.31
CA VAL A 48 15.40 -10.62 -7.18
C VAL A 48 16.83 -11.04 -6.91
#